data_AF-A0A9E2ERV3-F1
#
_entry.id   AF-A0A9E2ERV3-F1
#
_cell.length_a   1.000
_cell.length_b   1.000
_cell.length_c   1.000
_cell.angle_alpha   90.00
_cell.angle_beta   90.00
_cell.angle_gamma   90.00
#
_symmetry.space_group_name_H-M   'P 1'
#
loop_
_entity.id
_entity.type
_entity.pdbx_description
1 polymer ?
#
loop_
_entity_poly.entity_id
_entity_poly.type
_entity_poly.pdbx_seq_one_letter_code
_entity_poly.pdbx_strand_id
1 'polypeptide(L)'
;AAVRYLAKLYDQFQDWNLVLLAYNAGPGKLKSAIRKSNSTDVQDLLPYLPKQTRKYLPFYTATVYALNYYNLYSIKPELEKPSLAVSTGVDKV
;
A
#
# COMPACT_ATOMS: atom_id res chain seq x y z
N ALA A 1 -6.55 -2.44 13.43
CA ALA A 1 -7.20 -3.29 12.41
C ALA A 1 -6.30 -3.48 11.17
N ALA A 2 -5.76 -2.42 10.57
CA ALA A 2 -4.94 -2.49 9.35
C ALA A 2 -3.68 -3.38 9.46
N VAL A 3 -2.89 -3.27 10.54
CA VAL A 3 -1.67 -4.09 10.73
C VAL A 3 -1.98 -5.59 10.72
N ARG A 4 -3.07 -6.00 11.39
CA ARG A 4 -3.51 -7.41 11.38
C ARG A 4 -3.91 -7.88 9.99
N TYR A 5 -4.46 -7.00 9.17
CA TYR A 5 -4.80 -7.33 7.78
C TYR A 5 -3.55 -7.53 6.92
N LEU A 6 -2.52 -6.69 7.07
CA LEU A 6 -1.24 -6.88 6.40
C LEU A 6 -0.55 -8.18 6.82
N ALA A 7 -0.58 -8.52 8.12
CA ALA A 7 -0.07 -9.81 8.61
C ALA A 7 -0.77 -10.99 7.93
N LYS A 8 -2.11 -10.97 7.85
CA LYS A 8 -2.90 -11.99 7.15
C LYS A 8 -2.53 -12.11 5.66
N LEU A 9 -2.26 -10.98 4.99
CA LEU A 9 -1.81 -11.00 3.61
C LEU A 9 -0.41 -11.59 3.48
N TYR A 10 0.48 -11.29 4.42
CA TYR A 10 1.83 -11.85 4.45
C TYR A 10 1.80 -13.36 4.66
N ASP A 11 0.97 -13.86 5.58
CA ASP A 11 0.76 -15.30 5.76
C ASP A 11 0.35 -15.99 4.45
N GLN A 12 -0.43 -15.30 3.60
CA GLN A 12 -0.93 -15.85 2.34
C GLN A 12 0.08 -15.78 1.18
N PHE A 13 0.85 -14.70 1.07
CA PHE A 13 1.67 -14.43 -0.11
C PHE A 13 3.19 -14.54 0.13
N GLN A 14 3.63 -14.50 1.39
CA GLN A 14 5.03 -14.64 1.83
C GLN A 14 6.04 -13.69 1.17
N ASP A 15 5.55 -12.63 0.51
CA ASP A 15 6.35 -11.63 -0.19
C ASP A 15 5.71 -10.25 0.00
N TRP A 16 6.50 -9.27 0.45
CA TRP A 16 6.00 -7.93 0.77
C TRP A 16 5.52 -7.14 -0.46
N ASN A 17 6.12 -7.37 -1.63
CA ASN A 17 5.65 -6.75 -2.87
C ASN A 17 4.26 -7.28 -3.23
N LEU A 18 4.04 -8.59 -3.10
CA LEU A 18 2.73 -9.21 -3.31
C LEU A 18 1.72 -8.74 -2.26
N VAL A 19 2.12 -8.59 -0.99
CA VAL A 19 1.27 -8.03 0.07
C VAL A 19 0.82 -6.60 -0.27
N LEU A 20 1.73 -5.74 -0.70
CA LEU A 20 1.41 -4.36 -1.08
C LEU A 20 0.46 -4.30 -2.29
N LEU A 21 0.69 -5.15 -3.31
CA LEU A 21 -0.22 -5.29 -4.45
C LEU A 21 -1.59 -5.80 -4.03
N ALA A 22 -1.66 -6.81 -3.15
CA ALA A 22 -2.91 -7.36 -2.62
C ALA A 22 -3.66 -6.37 -1.72
N TYR A 23 -2.94 -5.54 -0.97
CA TYR A 23 -3.52 -4.50 -0.14
C TYR A 23 -4.21 -3.44 -1.01
N ASN A 24 -3.58 -3.04 -2.13
CA ASN A 24 -4.12 -2.02 -3.04
C ASN A 24 -5.22 -2.55 -4.00
N ALA A 25 -4.99 -3.68 -4.69
CA ALA A 25 -5.94 -4.23 -5.66
C ALA A 25 -6.95 -5.20 -5.06
N GLY A 26 -6.69 -5.71 -3.85
CA GLY A 26 -7.42 -6.81 -3.24
C GLY A 26 -6.78 -8.18 -3.53
N PRO A 27 -6.76 -9.11 -2.55
CA PRO A 27 -6.10 -10.41 -2.69
C PRO A 27 -6.71 -11.29 -3.79
N GLY A 28 -8.01 -11.16 -4.07
CA GLY A 28 -8.68 -11.90 -5.14
C GLY A 28 -8.19 -11.49 -6.53
N LYS A 29 -7.95 -10.19 -6.76
CA LYS A 29 -7.40 -9.70 -8.03
C LYS A 29 -5.96 -10.18 -8.23
N LEU A 30 -5.16 -10.14 -7.17
CA LEU A 30 -3.78 -10.65 -7.23
C LEU A 30 -3.74 -12.15 -7.53
N LYS A 31 -4.57 -12.96 -6.86
CA LYS A 31 -4.72 -14.39 -7.18
C LYS A 31 -5.13 -14.63 -8.63
N SER A 32 -6.05 -13.81 -9.17
CA SER A 32 -6.41 -13.89 -10.59
C SER A 32 -5.25 -13.50 -11.51
N ALA A 33 -4.40 -12.54 -11.13
CA ALA A 33 -3.23 -12.14 -11.90
C ALA A 33 -2.17 -13.24 -11.91
N ILE A 34 -1.89 -13.85 -10.75
CA ILE A 34 -0.97 -15.00 -10.61
C ILE A 34 -1.44 -16.16 -11.50
N ARG A 35 -2.74 -16.50 -11.45
CA ARG A 35 -3.28 -17.57 -12.30
C ARG A 35 -3.19 -17.26 -13.80
N LYS A 36 -3.35 -16.01 -14.21
CA LYS A 36 -3.31 -15.60 -15.62
C LYS A 36 -1.90 -15.47 -16.18
N SER A 37 -0.95 -15.05 -15.35
CA SER A 37 0.47 -14.90 -15.70
C SER A 37 1.26 -16.20 -15.54
N ASN A 38 0.75 -17.14 -14.73
CA ASN A 38 1.48 -18.32 -14.27
C ASN A 38 2.82 -17.96 -13.59
N SER A 39 2.87 -16.81 -12.92
CA SER A 39 4.05 -16.24 -12.29
C SER A 39 3.68 -15.52 -10.99
N THR A 40 4.66 -15.37 -10.10
CA THR A 40 4.58 -14.51 -8.91
C THR A 40 5.45 -13.27 -9.06
N ASP A 41 6.17 -13.13 -10.17
CA ASP A 41 7.05 -12.00 -10.41
C ASP A 41 6.22 -10.76 -10.70
N VAL A 42 6.54 -9.66 -10.01
CA VAL A 42 5.77 -8.41 -10.08
C VAL A 42 5.57 -7.97 -11.53
N GLN A 43 6.63 -8.02 -12.35
CA GLN A 43 6.60 -7.56 -13.73
C GLN A 43 5.58 -8.34 -14.59
N ASP A 44 5.48 -9.65 -14.37
CA ASP A 44 4.53 -10.52 -15.07
C ASP A 44 3.09 -10.32 -14.57
N LEU A 45 2.93 -9.86 -13.33
CA LEU A 45 1.63 -9.58 -12.72
C LEU A 45 1.04 -8.23 -13.14
N LEU A 46 1.88 -7.21 -13.37
CA LEU A 46 1.45 -5.84 -13.69
C LEU A 46 0.44 -5.75 -14.85
N PRO A 47 0.60 -6.47 -15.98
CA PRO A 47 -0.36 -6.42 -17.09
C PRO A 47 -1.78 -6.82 -16.69
N TYR A 48 -1.94 -7.70 -15.69
CA TYR A 48 -3.22 -8.23 -15.23
C TYR A 48 -3.86 -7.43 -14.08
N LEU A 49 -3.16 -6.41 -13.57
CA LEU A 49 -3.63 -5.54 -12.50
C LEU A 49 -4.21 -4.21 -13.04
N PRO A 50 -5.08 -3.53 -12.27
CA PRO A 50 -5.61 -2.21 -12.62
C PRO A 50 -4.49 -1.20 -12.86
N LYS A 51 -4.66 -0.30 -13.84
CA LYS A 51 -3.65 0.73 -14.18
C LYS A 51 -3.19 1.55 -12.96
N GLN A 52 -4.11 1.88 -12.05
CA GLN A 52 -3.81 2.59 -10.81
C GLN A 52 -2.84 1.80 -9.91
N THR A 53 -3.06 0.49 -9.75
CA THR A 53 -2.22 -0.38 -8.92
C THR A 53 -0.83 -0.59 -9.50
N ARG A 54 -0.66 -0.53 -10.83
CA ARG A 54 0.64 -0.78 -11.47
C ARG A 54 1.73 0.18 -11.01
N LYS A 55 1.34 1.40 -10.63
CA LYS A 55 2.27 2.42 -10.15
C LYS A 55 2.44 2.40 -8.62
N TYR A 56 1.68 1.57 -7.90
CA TYR A 56 1.62 1.60 -6.44
C TYR A 56 2.97 1.27 -5.79
N LEU A 57 3.66 0.23 -6.26
CA LEU A 57 4.97 -0.15 -5.74
C LEU A 57 6.02 0.95 -5.93
N PRO A 58 6.26 1.46 -7.16
CA PRO A 58 7.20 2.55 -7.36
C PRO A 58 6.88 3.80 -6.54
N PHE A 59 5.60 4.18 -6.44
CA PHE A 59 5.20 5.32 -5.62
C PHE A 59 5.45 5.07 -4.13
N TYR A 60 5.07 3.91 -3.61
CA TYR A 60 5.33 3.55 -2.22
C TYR A 60 6.82 3.61 -1.90
N THR A 61 7.66 2.97 -2.73
CA THR A 61 9.12 2.98 -2.55
C THR A 61 9.68 4.40 -2.59
N ALA A 62 9.24 5.23 -3.54
CA ALA A 62 9.67 6.62 -3.63
C ALA A 62 9.24 7.45 -2.40
N THR A 63 8.02 7.24 -1.90
CA THR A 63 7.54 7.90 -0.68
C THR A 63 8.34 7.48 0.54
N VAL A 64 8.59 6.18 0.74
CA VAL A 64 9.40 5.68 1.85
C VAL A 64 10.83 6.21 1.74
N TYR A 65 11.41 6.22 0.54
CA TYR A 65 12.72 6.82 0.30
C TYR A 65 12.74 8.31 0.68
N ALA A 66 11.80 9.10 0.17
CA ALA A 66 11.71 10.53 0.48
C ALA A 66 11.56 10.77 1.99
N LEU A 67 10.73 9.98 2.67
CA LEU A 67 10.51 10.09 4.13
C LEU A 67 11.73 9.66 4.96
N ASN A 68 12.55 8.74 4.46
CA ASN A 68 13.75 8.29 5.17
C ASN A 68 14.98 9.18 4.89
N TYR A 69 15.04 9.81 3.72
CA TYR A 69 16.23 10.54 3.24
C TYR A 69 15.99 12.04 3.00
N TYR A 70 14.91 12.61 3.52
CA TYR A 70 14.59 14.05 3.33
C TYR A 70 15.73 14.98 3.76
N ASN A 71 16.49 14.59 4.78
CA ASN A 71 17.61 15.35 5.33
C ASN A 71 18.75 15.51 4.32
N LEU A 72 18.99 14.52 3.45
CA LEU A 72 20.01 14.57 2.40
C LEU A 72 19.72 15.65 1.36
N TYR A 73 18.46 16.05 1.24
CA TYR A 73 18.00 17.05 0.26
C TYR A 73 17.68 18.40 0.90
N SER A 74 18.08 18.62 2.16
CA SER A 74 17.77 19.84 2.93
C SER A 74 16.27 20.18 2.98
N ILE A 75 15.40 19.18 2.82
CA ILE A 75 13.96 19.34 2.95
C ILE A 75 13.63 19.32 4.44
N LYS A 76 12.75 20.22 4.90
CA LYS A 76 12.20 20.18 6.25
C LYS A 76 10.81 19.57 6.18
N PRO A 77 10.52 18.46 6.90
CA PRO A 77 9.19 17.90 6.89
C PRO A 77 8.25 18.86 7.63
N GLU A 78 7.27 19.38 6.91
CA GLU A 78 6.17 20.12 7.50
C GLU A 78 5.16 19.10 8.04
N LEU A 79 5.34 18.73 9.31
CA LEU A 79 4.39 17.87 10.01
C LEU A 79 3.22 18.73 10.46
N GLU A 80 2.26 18.98 9.57
CA GLU A 80 0.96 19.46 10.02
C GLU A 80 0.38 18.39 10.96
N LYS A 81 0.04 18.79 12.20
CA LYS A 81 -0.76 17.94 13.07
C LYS A 81 -2.08 17.69 12.33
N PRO A 82 -2.47 16.43 12.05
CA PRO A 82 -3.78 16.18 11.50
C PRO A 82 -4.79 16.76 12.49
N SER A 83 -5.53 17.78 12.09
CA SER A 83 -6.68 18.27 12.84
C SER A 83 -7.74 17.19 12.74
N LEU A 84 -7.65 16.19 13.61
CA LEU A 84 -8.73 15.27 13.87
C LEU A 84 -9.82 16.06 14.57
N ALA A 85 -10.58 16.86 13.82
CA ALA A 85 -11.92 17.24 14.21
C ALA A 85 -12.77 15.97 14.16
N VAL A 86 -12.58 15.09 15.15
CA VAL A 86 -13.61 14.13 15.49
C VAL A 86 -14.77 14.97 15.98
N SER A 87 -15.74 15.20 15.10
CA SER A 87 -17.06 15.67 15.50
C SER A 87 -17.64 14.60 16.42
N THR A 88 -17.33 14.67 17.72
CA THR A 88 -18.14 14.00 18.73
C THR A 88 -19.47 14.72 18.74
N GLY A 89 -20.37 14.29 17.86
CA GLY A 89 -21.79 14.44 18.08
C GLY A 89 -22.11 13.61 19.32
N VAL A 90 -21.99 14.24 20.49
CA VAL A 90 -22.70 13.79 21.68
C VAL A 90 -23.98 14.60 21.67
N ASP A 91 -25.05 13.90 21.30
CA ASP A 91 -26.42 14.34 21.42
C ASP A 91 -26.65 15.01 22.77
N LYS A 92 -27.15 16.25 22.72
CA LYS A 92 -27.70 16.92 23.89
C LYS A 92 -29.01 16.21 24.25
N VAL A 93 -29.00 15.52 25.38
CA VAL A 93 -30.20 15.20 26.16
C VAL A 93 -30.75 16.51 26.75
#